data_AF-A0A1I3LWP9-F1
#
_entry.id   AF-A0A1I3LWP9-F1
#
_cell.length_a   1.000
_cell.length_b   1.000
_cell.length_c   1.000
_cell.angle_alpha   90.00
_cell.angle_beta   90.00
_cell.angle_gamma   90.00
#
_symmetry.space_group_name_H-M   'P 1'
#
loop_
_entity.id
_entity.type
_entity.pdbx_description
1 polymer ?
#
loop_
_entity_poly.entity_id
_entity_poly.type
_entity_poly.pdbx_seq_one_letter_code
_entity_poly.pdbx_strand_id
1 'polypeptide(L)'
;MVDDSAPGLAMDDDAFFQYLKLFMDYVPLWVLLLGAGVIWLIRHPDTLSALSRDVESAKIGEFEIKLRQVEEQLETTQAHVDELEAENLRLSSFYNRFDAHAGPDVLRDVRQQAHHAARGLNDLAPVREGLKPGASAEDIFVAAEMLRERRDISSFDALIDCVARIAAHPTLEGLRYQTVWSLASAVHKTVLSDVSHNTVPELSADQLKRARHVMETLIGNPHVARDRPDAPEAGIRGPAQFALNWIEKGLKAWERAK
;
A
#
# COMPACT_ATOMS: atom_id res chain seq x y z
N MET A 1 40.96 87.19 55.38
CA MET A 1 40.96 88.14 54.26
C MET A 1 41.06 87.28 53.00
N VAL A 2 39.99 87.26 52.19
CA VAL A 2 39.92 86.75 50.79
C VAL A 2 40.24 85.25 50.62
N ASP A 3 39.24 84.38 50.49
CA ASP A 3 38.49 83.97 49.28
C ASP A 3 39.19 82.88 48.45
N ASP A 4 38.33 81.98 47.97
CA ASP A 4 38.33 81.33 46.66
C ASP A 4 38.73 79.84 46.47
N SER A 5 37.70 79.14 46.00
CA SER A 5 37.60 78.06 45.00
C SER A 5 38.18 76.65 45.17
N ALA A 6 37.31 75.71 44.76
CA ALA A 6 37.51 74.28 44.63
C ALA A 6 38.03 73.90 43.21
N PRO A 7 37.59 72.80 42.57
CA PRO A 7 38.42 71.66 42.15
C PRO A 7 38.59 71.54 40.61
N GLY A 8 39.40 70.58 40.16
CA GLY A 8 39.41 70.10 38.77
C GLY A 8 40.82 69.72 38.29
N LEU A 9 41.06 68.82 37.36
CA LEU A 9 40.23 68.00 36.48
C LEU A 9 41.22 67.00 35.85
N ALA A 10 40.95 65.71 35.94
CA ALA A 10 41.65 64.70 35.13
C ALA A 10 40.66 63.56 34.84
N MET A 11 39.70 63.82 33.97
CA MET A 11 38.73 62.82 33.53
C MET A 11 38.12 63.24 32.19
N ASP A 12 38.85 63.05 31.08
CA ASP A 12 38.28 63.24 29.72
C ASP A 12 38.80 62.29 28.63
N ASP A 13 39.85 61.48 28.86
CA ASP A 13 40.38 60.57 27.80
C ASP A 13 39.71 59.18 27.73
N ASP A 14 38.76 58.85 28.62
CA ASP A 14 38.26 57.48 28.78
C ASP A 14 36.86 57.24 28.17
N ALA A 15 36.08 58.29 27.92
CA ALA A 15 34.68 58.15 27.51
C ALA A 15 34.54 57.63 26.07
N PHE A 16 35.25 58.20 25.10
CA PHE A 16 35.15 57.82 23.70
C PHE A 16 35.63 56.38 23.45
N PHE A 17 36.72 55.97 24.11
CA PHE A 17 37.25 54.62 23.99
C PHE A 17 36.33 53.57 24.63
N GLN A 18 35.68 53.92 25.75
CA GLN A 18 34.66 53.07 26.37
C GLN A 18 33.41 52.93 25.51
N TYR A 19 32.93 54.01 24.87
CA TYR A 19 31.80 53.93 23.94
C TYR A 19 32.13 53.13 22.67
N LEU A 20 33.35 53.28 22.12
CA LEU A 20 33.79 52.51 20.95
C LEU A 20 33.93 51.02 21.26
N LYS A 21 34.48 50.70 22.44
CA LYS A 21 34.60 49.31 22.92
C LYS A 21 33.22 48.69 23.19
N LEU A 22 32.31 49.43 23.83
CA LEU A 22 30.93 48.99 24.05
C LEU A 22 30.22 48.72 22.72
N PHE A 23 30.46 49.55 21.68
CA PHE A 23 29.88 49.37 20.36
C PHE A 23 30.45 48.14 19.63
N MET A 24 31.76 47.89 19.73
CA MET A 24 32.40 46.69 19.16
C MET A 24 31.99 45.38 19.85
N ASP A 25 31.74 45.41 21.17
CA ASP A 25 31.31 44.23 21.92
C ASP A 25 29.82 43.90 21.71
N TYR A 26 28.99 44.90 21.37
CA TYR A 26 27.53 44.73 21.21
C TYR A 26 27.06 44.56 19.76
N VAL A 27 27.86 44.98 18.78
CA VAL A 27 27.50 44.89 17.36
C VAL A 27 28.32 43.78 16.70
N PRO A 28 27.72 42.60 16.46
CA PRO A 28 28.40 41.51 15.79
C PRO A 28 28.98 41.96 14.45
N LEU A 29 30.18 41.50 14.10
CA LEU A 29 30.86 41.84 12.85
C LEU A 29 29.98 41.63 11.60
N TRP A 30 29.07 40.65 11.63
CA TRP A 30 28.12 40.41 10.55
C TRP A 30 27.11 41.55 10.36
N VAL A 31 26.72 42.27 11.41
CA VAL A 31 25.82 43.44 11.31
C VAL A 31 26.52 44.60 10.60
N LEU A 32 27.81 44.80 10.87
CA LEU A 32 28.64 45.77 10.15
C LEU A 32 28.82 45.38 8.69
N LEU A 33 29.02 44.09 8.39
CA LEU A 33 29.08 43.58 7.01
C LEU A 33 27.74 43.71 6.28
N LEU A 34 26.62 43.47 6.97
CA LEU A 34 25.27 43.63 6.43
C LEU A 34 24.98 45.11 6.16
N GLY A 35 25.36 46.01 7.08
CA GLY A 35 25.29 47.45 6.89
C GLY A 35 26.13 47.95 5.73
N ALA A 36 27.38 47.50 5.62
CA ALA A 36 28.25 47.81 4.49
C ALA A 36 27.70 47.26 3.16
N GLY A 37 27.13 46.05 3.19
CA GLY A 37 26.43 45.43 2.06
C GLY A 37 25.23 46.25 1.60
N VAL A 38 24.39 46.72 2.53
CA VAL A 38 23.22 47.57 2.23
C VAL A 38 23.66 48.93 1.70
N ILE A 39 24.67 49.57 2.28
CA ILE A 39 25.21 50.85 1.80
C ILE A 39 25.81 50.69 0.39
N TRP A 40 26.50 49.58 0.13
CA TRP A 40 27.02 49.25 -1.19
C TRP A 40 25.91 49.01 -2.21
N LEU A 41 24.85 48.30 -1.80
CA LEU A 41 23.66 48.01 -2.61
C LEU A 41 22.88 49.29 -2.98
N ILE A 42 22.79 50.26 -2.05
CA ILE A 42 22.19 51.58 -2.29
C ILE A 42 23.06 52.42 -3.25
N ARG A 43 24.40 52.27 -3.20
CA ARG A 43 25.33 52.98 -4.09
C ARG A 43 25.45 52.39 -5.50
N HIS A 44 25.02 51.14 -5.70
CA HIS A 44 25.00 50.47 -7.00
C HIS A 44 23.57 50.05 -7.39
N PRO A 45 22.68 51.00 -7.71
CA PRO A 45 21.26 50.72 -7.99
C PRO A 45 21.03 49.83 -9.22
N ASP A 46 22.00 49.74 -10.13
CA ASP A 46 21.90 48.91 -11.33
C ASP A 46 21.89 47.40 -11.01
N THR A 47 22.54 46.96 -9.91
CA THR A 47 22.57 45.55 -9.50
C THR A 47 21.29 45.10 -8.80
N LEU A 48 20.55 46.02 -8.17
CA LEU A 48 19.24 45.76 -7.55
C LEU A 48 18.19 45.39 -8.59
N SER A 49 18.22 46.07 -9.74
CA SER A 49 17.26 45.83 -10.82
C SER A 49 17.51 44.51 -11.58
N ALA A 50 18.78 44.06 -11.62
CA ALA A 50 19.15 42.75 -12.14
C ALA A 50 18.76 41.62 -11.17
N LEU A 51 19.09 41.77 -9.87
CA LEU A 51 18.76 40.77 -8.84
C LEU A 51 17.25 40.58 -8.65
N SER A 52 16.45 41.65 -8.67
CA SER A 52 14.99 41.51 -8.51
C SER A 52 14.37 40.79 -9.71
N ARG A 53 14.84 41.09 -10.93
CA ARG A 53 14.33 40.49 -12.17
C ARG A 53 14.70 39.01 -12.29
N ASP A 54 15.91 38.65 -11.86
CA ASP A 54 16.39 37.26 -11.90
C ASP A 54 15.73 36.40 -10.81
N VAL A 55 15.48 36.95 -9.61
CA VAL A 55 14.79 36.21 -8.53
C VAL A 55 13.29 36.08 -8.78
N GLU A 56 12.65 37.10 -9.35
CA GLU A 56 11.22 37.06 -9.71
C GLU A 56 10.95 36.10 -10.87
N SER A 57 11.79 36.12 -11.92
CA SER A 57 11.69 35.16 -13.02
C SER A 57 12.03 33.71 -12.61
N ALA A 58 13.03 33.51 -11.74
CA ALA A 58 13.35 32.18 -11.22
C ALA A 58 12.24 31.60 -10.34
N LYS A 59 11.63 32.41 -9.46
CA LYS A 59 10.51 31.94 -8.61
C LYS A 59 9.23 31.69 -9.40
N ILE A 60 8.92 32.53 -10.39
CA ILE A 60 7.77 32.31 -11.29
C ILE A 60 7.99 31.06 -12.15
N GLY A 61 9.19 30.90 -12.71
CA GLY A 61 9.53 29.71 -13.48
C GLY A 61 9.50 28.41 -12.67
N GLU A 62 10.01 28.41 -11.44
CA GLU A 62 9.95 27.24 -10.56
C GLU A 62 8.51 26.92 -10.10
N PHE A 63 7.67 27.95 -9.91
CA PHE A 63 6.26 27.79 -9.57
C PHE A 63 5.43 27.27 -10.77
N GLU A 64 5.69 27.76 -11.99
CA GLU A 64 5.08 27.24 -13.22
C GLU A 64 5.50 25.79 -13.50
N ILE A 65 6.77 25.43 -13.28
CA ILE A 65 7.24 24.05 -13.42
C ILE A 65 6.58 23.14 -12.38
N LYS A 66 6.44 23.58 -11.12
CA LYS A 66 5.75 22.82 -10.08
C LYS A 66 4.26 22.68 -10.37
N LEU A 67 3.60 23.73 -10.85
CA LEU A 67 2.19 23.68 -11.26
C LEU A 67 1.99 22.69 -12.41
N ARG A 68 2.86 22.76 -13.43
CA ARG A 68 2.81 21.82 -14.56
C ARG A 68 3.08 20.38 -14.14
N GLN A 69 4.02 20.16 -13.22
CA GLN A 69 4.27 18.82 -12.66
C GLN A 69 3.10 18.33 -11.81
N VAL A 70 2.44 19.20 -11.05
CA VAL A 70 1.25 18.86 -10.26
C VAL A 70 0.04 18.59 -11.16
N GLU A 71 -0.12 19.35 -12.24
CA GLU A 71 -1.16 19.16 -13.24
C GLU A 71 -0.95 17.84 -14.02
N GLU A 72 0.28 17.55 -14.42
CA GLU A 72 0.65 16.28 -15.06
C GLU A 72 0.48 15.10 -14.08
N GLN A 73 0.81 15.27 -12.79
CA GLN A 73 0.53 14.28 -11.75
C GLN A 73 -0.97 14.09 -11.52
N LEU A 74 -1.78 15.16 -11.59
CA LEU A 74 -3.24 15.09 -11.47
C LEU A 74 -3.87 14.42 -12.69
N GLU A 75 -3.44 14.73 -13.90
CA GLU A 75 -3.91 14.08 -15.13
C GLU A 75 -3.55 12.60 -15.17
N THR A 76 -2.31 12.24 -14.81
CA THR A 76 -1.89 10.84 -14.73
C THR A 76 -2.62 10.08 -13.62
N THR A 77 -2.85 10.71 -12.47
CA THR A 77 -3.65 10.11 -11.38
C THR A 77 -5.11 9.96 -11.81
N GLN A 78 -5.71 10.96 -12.45
CA GLN A 78 -7.09 10.90 -12.93
C GLN A 78 -7.27 9.83 -14.01
N ALA A 79 -6.36 9.76 -14.99
CA ALA A 79 -6.39 8.71 -16.01
C ALA A 79 -6.24 7.31 -15.41
N HIS A 80 -5.41 7.16 -14.37
CA HIS A 80 -5.27 5.89 -13.66
C HIS A 80 -6.52 5.54 -12.84
N VAL A 81 -7.16 6.53 -12.20
CA VAL A 81 -8.44 6.35 -11.50
C VAL A 81 -9.55 5.97 -12.49
N ASP A 82 -9.63 6.63 -13.65
CA ASP A 82 -10.63 6.33 -14.68
C ASP A 82 -10.43 4.92 -15.28
N GLU A 83 -9.18 4.48 -15.46
CA GLU A 83 -8.84 3.13 -15.89
C GLU A 83 -9.25 2.10 -14.82
N LEU A 84 -8.92 2.34 -13.55
CA LEU A 84 -9.31 1.49 -12.43
C LEU A 84 -10.83 1.45 -12.24
N GLU A 85 -11.53 2.58 -12.40
CA GLU A 85 -12.99 2.64 -12.36
C GLU A 85 -13.62 1.89 -13.54
N ALA A 86 -13.06 1.98 -14.75
CA ALA A 86 -13.52 1.21 -15.90
C ALA A 86 -13.28 -0.30 -15.74
N GLU A 87 -12.15 -0.70 -15.16
CA GLU A 87 -11.83 -2.08 -14.84
C GLU A 87 -12.77 -2.63 -13.74
N ASN A 88 -13.05 -1.81 -12.72
CA ASN A 88 -13.98 -2.13 -11.64
C ASN A 88 -15.44 -2.16 -12.12
N LEU A 89 -15.84 -1.29 -13.04
CA LEU A 89 -17.15 -1.33 -13.73
C LEU A 89 -17.30 -2.60 -14.58
N ARG A 90 -16.24 -3.00 -15.27
CA ARG A 90 -16.23 -4.24 -16.05
C ARG A 90 -16.39 -5.47 -15.15
N LEU A 91 -15.69 -5.51 -14.01
CA LEU A 91 -15.79 -6.55 -13.00
C LEU A 91 -17.14 -6.55 -12.27
N SER A 92 -17.64 -5.40 -11.85
CA SER A 92 -18.97 -5.27 -11.21
C SER A 92 -20.13 -5.62 -12.15
N SER A 93 -20.01 -5.30 -13.45
CA SER A 93 -20.97 -5.76 -14.44
C SER A 93 -20.99 -7.29 -14.56
N PHE A 94 -19.88 -7.97 -14.29
CA PHE A 94 -19.77 -9.42 -14.30
C PHE A 94 -20.37 -10.04 -13.04
N TYR A 95 -20.13 -9.43 -11.87
CA TYR A 95 -20.71 -9.85 -10.59
C TYR A 95 -22.25 -9.79 -10.59
N ASN A 96 -22.85 -8.79 -11.22
CA ASN A 96 -24.32 -8.58 -11.21
C ASN A 96 -25.13 -9.48 -12.16
N ARG A 97 -24.51 -10.42 -12.89
CA ARG A 97 -25.16 -11.17 -13.98
C ARG A 97 -25.50 -12.63 -13.67
N PHE A 98 -25.11 -13.16 -12.52
CA PHE A 98 -25.37 -14.57 -12.20
C PHE A 98 -25.79 -14.76 -10.75
N ASP A 99 -26.55 -15.82 -10.52
CA ASP A 99 -26.90 -16.31 -9.19
C ASP A 99 -25.87 -17.36 -8.78
N ALA A 100 -25.19 -17.18 -7.64
CA ALA A 100 -24.24 -18.16 -7.12
C ALA A 100 -24.91 -19.53 -6.84
N HIS A 101 -26.23 -19.55 -6.68
CA HIS A 101 -27.10 -20.73 -6.51
C HIS A 101 -27.65 -21.32 -7.81
N ALA A 102 -27.30 -20.78 -8.97
CA ALA A 102 -27.72 -21.28 -10.27
C ALA A 102 -27.25 -22.72 -10.58
N GLY A 103 -27.80 -23.30 -11.64
CA GLY A 103 -27.42 -24.64 -12.10
C GLY A 103 -25.93 -24.76 -12.50
N PRO A 104 -25.37 -25.98 -12.54
CA PRO A 104 -23.95 -26.22 -12.85
C PRO A 104 -23.47 -25.62 -14.19
N ASP A 105 -24.33 -25.57 -15.20
CA ASP A 105 -23.99 -25.02 -16.51
C ASP A 105 -23.74 -23.51 -16.45
N VAL A 106 -24.57 -22.76 -15.71
CA VAL A 106 -24.39 -21.31 -15.52
C VAL A 106 -23.09 -21.03 -14.78
N LEU A 107 -22.80 -21.77 -13.70
CA LEU A 107 -21.55 -21.62 -12.97
C LEU A 107 -20.32 -22.01 -13.78
N ARG A 108 -20.44 -22.96 -14.71
CA ARG A 108 -19.35 -23.31 -15.62
C ARG A 108 -19.01 -22.15 -16.55
N ASP A 109 -20.01 -21.47 -17.09
CA ASP A 109 -19.81 -20.34 -18.00
C ASP A 109 -19.23 -19.13 -17.25
N VAL A 110 -19.73 -18.85 -16.05
CA VAL A 110 -19.17 -17.83 -15.15
C VAL A 110 -17.72 -18.17 -14.82
N ARG A 111 -17.41 -19.42 -14.47
CA ARG A 111 -16.04 -19.85 -14.21
C ARG A 111 -15.14 -19.54 -15.41
N GLN A 112 -15.51 -19.97 -16.62
CA GLN A 112 -14.72 -19.70 -17.82
C GLN A 112 -14.46 -18.21 -18.02
N GLN A 113 -15.49 -17.38 -17.86
CA GLN A 113 -15.37 -15.93 -17.96
C GLN A 113 -14.45 -15.36 -16.87
N ALA A 114 -14.56 -15.82 -15.63
CA ALA A 114 -13.67 -15.42 -14.53
C ALA A 114 -12.22 -15.78 -14.82
N HIS A 115 -11.92 -16.98 -15.34
CA HIS A 115 -10.56 -17.36 -15.75
C HIS A 115 -10.03 -16.46 -16.87
N HIS A 116 -10.84 -16.15 -17.88
CA HIS A 116 -10.44 -15.25 -18.96
C HIS A 116 -10.17 -13.83 -18.46
N ALA A 117 -11.06 -13.29 -17.63
CA ALA A 117 -10.90 -11.98 -17.02
C ALA A 117 -9.65 -11.92 -16.14
N ALA A 118 -9.44 -12.93 -15.29
CA ALA A 118 -8.31 -13.01 -14.38
C ALA A 118 -6.96 -12.84 -15.09
N ARG A 119 -6.79 -13.35 -16.32
CA ARG A 119 -5.55 -13.22 -17.10
C ARG A 119 -5.27 -11.81 -17.60
N GLY A 120 -6.32 -10.99 -17.75
CA GLY A 120 -6.22 -9.62 -18.25
C GLY A 120 -6.13 -8.55 -17.16
N LEU A 121 -6.32 -8.91 -15.88
CA LEU A 121 -6.31 -7.94 -14.79
C LEU A 121 -4.88 -7.51 -14.43
N ASN A 122 -4.65 -6.20 -14.37
CA ASN A 122 -3.39 -5.67 -13.85
C ASN A 122 -3.46 -5.49 -12.33
N ASP A 123 -4.61 -5.08 -11.81
CA ASP A 123 -4.87 -4.96 -10.38
C ASP A 123 -5.84 -6.04 -9.86
N LEU A 124 -5.47 -6.65 -8.75
CA LEU A 124 -6.27 -7.63 -8.02
C LEU A 124 -6.96 -7.05 -6.78
N ALA A 125 -6.89 -5.73 -6.56
CA ALA A 125 -7.62 -5.09 -5.46
C ALA A 125 -9.12 -5.39 -5.48
N PRO A 126 -9.83 -5.31 -6.63
CA PRO A 126 -11.25 -5.65 -6.67
C PRO A 126 -11.51 -7.12 -6.32
N VAL A 127 -10.57 -8.02 -6.65
CA VAL A 127 -10.65 -9.45 -6.30
C VAL A 127 -10.50 -9.63 -4.78
N ARG A 128 -9.60 -8.88 -4.15
CA ARG A 128 -9.43 -8.88 -2.68
C ARG A 128 -10.65 -8.27 -1.96
N GLU A 129 -11.31 -7.26 -2.53
CA GLU A 129 -12.56 -6.74 -1.98
C GLU A 129 -13.65 -7.83 -1.93
N GLY A 130 -13.76 -8.67 -2.97
CA GLY A 130 -14.70 -9.79 -3.01
C GLY A 130 -14.45 -10.89 -1.97
N LEU A 131 -13.32 -10.86 -1.26
CA LEU A 131 -13.00 -11.81 -0.19
C LEU A 131 -13.34 -11.28 1.21
N LYS A 132 -13.60 -9.98 1.35
CA LYS A 132 -13.82 -9.33 2.64
C LYS A 132 -15.15 -9.77 3.30
N PRO A 133 -15.28 -9.62 4.63
CA PRO A 133 -16.55 -9.83 5.30
C PRO A 133 -17.66 -8.96 4.70
N GLY A 134 -18.83 -9.55 4.47
CA GLY A 134 -19.99 -8.86 3.89
C GLY A 134 -20.04 -8.86 2.36
N ALA A 135 -19.03 -9.40 1.67
CA ALA A 135 -19.10 -9.64 0.22
C ALA A 135 -20.22 -10.62 -0.14
N SER A 136 -20.81 -10.46 -1.33
CA SER A 136 -21.86 -11.36 -1.83
C SER A 136 -21.30 -12.75 -2.15
N ALA A 137 -22.18 -13.75 -2.26
CA ALA A 137 -21.76 -15.11 -2.62
C ALA A 137 -21.16 -15.16 -4.04
N GLU A 138 -21.66 -14.30 -4.93
CA GLU A 138 -21.19 -14.08 -6.28
C GLU A 138 -19.77 -13.51 -6.29
N ASP A 139 -19.51 -12.44 -5.51
CA ASP A 139 -18.20 -11.81 -5.41
C ASP A 139 -17.16 -12.82 -4.88
N ILE A 140 -17.52 -13.56 -3.82
CA ILE A 140 -16.65 -14.58 -3.23
C ILE A 140 -16.36 -15.69 -4.26
N PHE A 141 -17.37 -16.15 -5.01
CA PHE A 141 -17.21 -17.19 -6.02
C PHE A 141 -16.26 -16.76 -7.13
N VAL A 142 -16.46 -15.57 -7.69
CA VAL A 142 -15.61 -15.07 -8.76
C VAL A 142 -14.20 -14.79 -8.26
N ALA A 143 -14.06 -14.17 -7.10
CA ALA A 143 -12.74 -13.93 -6.50
C ALA A 143 -11.97 -15.23 -6.31
N ALA A 144 -12.65 -16.28 -5.84
CA ALA A 144 -12.07 -17.61 -5.70
C ALA A 144 -11.59 -18.19 -7.04
N GLU A 145 -12.40 -18.13 -8.11
CA GLU A 145 -12.01 -18.64 -9.43
C GLU A 145 -10.87 -17.81 -10.06
N MET A 146 -10.88 -16.48 -9.88
CA MET A 146 -9.81 -15.61 -10.37
C MET A 146 -8.47 -15.90 -9.68
N LEU A 147 -8.47 -16.02 -8.35
CA LEU A 147 -7.26 -16.38 -7.60
C LEU A 147 -6.80 -17.80 -7.89
N ARG A 148 -7.73 -18.72 -8.14
CA ARG A 148 -7.40 -20.08 -8.58
C ARG A 148 -6.72 -20.12 -9.95
N GLU A 149 -7.02 -19.18 -10.82
CA GLU A 149 -6.33 -19.01 -12.10
C GLU A 149 -4.96 -18.36 -11.91
N ARG A 150 -4.93 -17.20 -11.26
CA ARG A 150 -3.74 -16.33 -11.15
C ARG A 150 -2.69 -16.87 -10.19
N ARG A 151 -3.12 -17.57 -9.14
CA ARG A 151 -2.25 -18.13 -8.09
C ARG A 151 -1.38 -17.06 -7.44
N ASP A 152 -1.95 -15.87 -7.31
CA ASP A 152 -1.25 -14.69 -6.86
C ASP A 152 -0.88 -14.80 -5.37
N ILE A 153 0.41 -14.69 -5.09
CA ILE A 153 0.97 -14.78 -3.73
C ILE A 153 0.60 -13.52 -2.93
N SER A 154 0.51 -12.36 -3.57
CA SER A 154 0.20 -11.10 -2.88
C SER A 154 -1.20 -11.08 -2.26
N SER A 155 -2.13 -11.87 -2.82
CA SER A 155 -3.50 -12.02 -2.34
C SER A 155 -3.67 -13.21 -1.38
N PHE A 156 -2.60 -13.93 -1.04
CA PHE A 156 -2.67 -15.15 -0.23
C PHE A 156 -3.26 -14.90 1.16
N ASP A 157 -2.86 -13.83 1.85
CA ASP A 157 -3.37 -13.56 3.20
C ASP A 157 -4.87 -13.24 3.18
N ALA A 158 -5.33 -12.43 2.22
CA ALA A 158 -6.75 -12.14 2.04
C ALA A 158 -7.55 -13.42 1.73
N LEU A 159 -6.99 -14.33 0.92
CA LEU A 159 -7.59 -15.62 0.63
C LEU A 159 -7.70 -16.50 1.89
N ILE A 160 -6.63 -16.59 2.68
CA ILE A 160 -6.64 -17.38 3.93
C ILE A 160 -7.57 -16.74 4.96
N ASP A 161 -7.66 -15.41 5.06
CA ASP A 161 -8.62 -14.71 5.92
C ASP A 161 -10.07 -15.06 5.57
N CYS A 162 -10.39 -15.06 4.28
CA CYS A 162 -11.71 -15.45 3.79
C CYS A 162 -12.03 -16.91 4.14
N VAL A 163 -11.11 -17.84 3.87
CA VAL A 163 -11.31 -19.26 4.20
C VAL A 163 -11.42 -19.47 5.71
N ALA A 164 -10.62 -18.80 6.53
CA ALA A 164 -10.67 -18.90 7.98
C ALA A 164 -12.04 -18.50 8.52
N ARG A 165 -12.56 -17.37 8.03
CA ARG A 165 -13.90 -16.87 8.36
C ARG A 165 -15.00 -17.86 7.98
N ILE A 166 -14.98 -18.35 6.74
CA ILE A 166 -15.97 -19.32 6.24
C ILE A 166 -15.90 -20.65 7.00
N ALA A 167 -14.69 -21.14 7.26
CA ALA A 167 -14.45 -22.40 7.98
C ALA A 167 -14.94 -22.35 9.43
N ALA A 168 -14.88 -21.18 10.08
CA ALA A 168 -15.40 -20.98 11.42
C ALA A 168 -16.95 -20.95 11.47
N HIS A 169 -17.63 -20.68 10.34
CA HIS A 169 -19.09 -20.62 10.31
C HIS A 169 -19.71 -22.03 10.25
N PRO A 170 -20.71 -22.37 11.10
CA PRO A 170 -21.30 -23.72 11.15
C PRO A 170 -21.93 -24.20 9.84
N THR A 171 -22.36 -23.27 9.00
CA THR A 171 -22.99 -23.53 7.69
C THR A 171 -22.20 -22.93 6.53
N LEU A 172 -20.90 -22.66 6.70
CA LEU A 172 -20.05 -22.05 5.66
C LEU A 172 -20.63 -20.73 5.12
N GLU A 173 -21.22 -19.93 6.01
CA GLU A 173 -21.95 -18.69 5.69
C GLU A 173 -23.11 -18.84 4.70
N GLY A 174 -23.63 -20.05 4.51
CA GLY A 174 -24.65 -20.32 3.49
C GLY A 174 -24.10 -20.39 2.06
N LEU A 175 -22.78 -20.32 1.89
CA LEU A 175 -22.14 -20.50 0.60
C LEU A 175 -22.32 -21.93 0.10
N ARG A 176 -22.39 -22.09 -1.22
CA ARG A 176 -22.42 -23.42 -1.83
C ARG A 176 -21.09 -24.12 -1.69
N TYR A 177 -21.16 -25.44 -1.65
CA TYR A 177 -19.96 -26.28 -1.63
C TYR A 177 -19.02 -25.99 -2.79
N GLN A 178 -19.54 -25.68 -3.97
CA GLN A 178 -18.73 -25.32 -5.12
C GLN A 178 -17.88 -24.07 -4.89
N THR A 179 -18.42 -23.04 -4.22
CA THR A 179 -17.68 -21.81 -3.88
C THR A 179 -16.55 -22.10 -2.91
N VAL A 180 -16.86 -22.84 -1.84
CA VAL A 180 -15.87 -23.24 -0.83
C VAL A 180 -14.79 -24.15 -1.43
N TRP A 181 -15.20 -25.04 -2.35
CA TRP A 181 -14.28 -25.89 -3.10
C TRP A 181 -13.33 -25.06 -3.99
N SER A 182 -13.84 -24.00 -4.63
CA SER A 182 -13.04 -23.11 -5.46
C SER A 182 -12.04 -22.31 -4.63
N LEU A 183 -12.41 -21.86 -3.42
CA LEU A 183 -11.51 -21.23 -2.46
C LEU A 183 -10.40 -22.18 -2.00
N ALA A 184 -10.76 -23.39 -1.55
CA ALA A 184 -9.78 -24.40 -1.14
C ALA A 184 -8.84 -24.77 -2.30
N SER A 185 -9.37 -24.84 -3.52
CA SER A 185 -8.58 -25.08 -4.73
C SER A 185 -7.65 -23.92 -5.07
N ALA A 186 -8.06 -22.67 -4.82
CA ALA A 186 -7.20 -21.50 -4.98
C ALA A 186 -6.00 -21.59 -4.03
N VAL A 187 -6.25 -21.89 -2.74
CA VAL A 187 -5.18 -22.08 -1.73
C VAL A 187 -4.22 -23.18 -2.19
N HIS A 188 -4.74 -24.35 -2.55
CA HIS A 188 -3.92 -25.46 -3.04
C HIS A 188 -3.04 -25.02 -4.22
N LYS A 189 -3.61 -24.40 -5.25
CA LYS A 189 -2.86 -24.02 -6.45
C LYS A 189 -1.82 -22.93 -6.18
N THR A 190 -2.11 -21.96 -5.32
CA THR A 190 -1.14 -20.93 -4.93
C THR A 190 0.04 -21.55 -4.19
N VAL A 191 -0.20 -22.36 -3.16
CA VAL A 191 0.89 -23.01 -2.40
C VAL A 191 1.66 -24.00 -3.29
N LEU A 192 0.96 -24.79 -4.11
CA LEU A 192 1.61 -25.67 -5.08
C LEU A 192 2.54 -24.87 -5.98
N SER A 193 2.06 -23.77 -6.56
CA SER A 193 2.83 -22.95 -7.50
C SER A 193 4.09 -22.38 -6.86
N ASP A 194 3.99 -21.87 -5.63
CA ASP A 194 5.14 -21.34 -4.91
C ASP A 194 6.15 -22.45 -4.55
N VAL A 195 5.67 -23.51 -3.87
CA VAL A 195 6.53 -24.57 -3.35
C VAL A 195 7.15 -25.45 -4.43
N SER A 196 6.49 -25.65 -5.58
CA SER A 196 7.02 -26.52 -6.64
C SER A 196 8.12 -25.87 -7.48
N HIS A 197 8.14 -24.54 -7.56
CA HIS A 197 9.08 -23.81 -8.43
C HIS A 197 10.24 -23.17 -7.66
N ASN A 198 10.10 -23.01 -6.34
CA ASN A 198 11.10 -22.36 -5.50
C ASN A 198 11.81 -23.35 -4.57
N THR A 199 13.14 -23.19 -4.40
CA THR A 199 13.91 -23.98 -3.42
C THR A 199 13.55 -23.57 -2.00
N VAL A 200 13.36 -22.26 -1.78
CA VAL A 200 12.78 -21.68 -0.56
C VAL A 200 11.50 -20.97 -1.00
N PRO A 201 10.31 -21.36 -0.48
CA PRO A 201 9.05 -20.73 -0.84
C PRO A 201 9.05 -19.22 -0.56
N GLU A 202 8.37 -18.45 -1.41
CA GLU A 202 8.13 -17.02 -1.18
C GLU A 202 7.15 -16.81 -0.02
N LEU A 203 6.16 -17.71 0.11
CA LEU A 203 5.28 -17.72 1.28
C LEU A 203 6.09 -17.99 2.54
N SER A 204 5.95 -17.10 3.51
CA SER A 204 6.67 -17.22 4.78
C SER A 204 6.24 -18.45 5.57
N ALA A 205 7.12 -18.93 6.45
CA ALA A 205 6.80 -20.04 7.34
C ALA A 205 5.55 -19.77 8.20
N ASP A 206 5.30 -18.52 8.59
CA ASP A 206 4.13 -18.16 9.40
C ASP A 206 2.85 -18.12 8.57
N GLN A 207 2.90 -17.64 7.32
CA GLN A 207 1.78 -17.76 6.37
C GLN A 207 1.42 -19.22 6.12
N LEU A 208 2.41 -20.10 5.92
CA LEU A 208 2.19 -21.53 5.72
C LEU A 208 1.61 -22.22 6.97
N LYS A 209 2.12 -21.92 8.18
CA LYS A 209 1.54 -22.44 9.44
C LYS A 209 0.10 -22.00 9.63
N ARG A 210 -0.20 -20.73 9.32
CA ARG A 210 -1.55 -20.18 9.40
C ARG A 210 -2.48 -20.87 8.41
N ALA A 211 -2.04 -21.01 7.16
CA ALA A 211 -2.81 -21.72 6.14
C ALA A 211 -3.08 -23.17 6.55
N ARG A 212 -2.09 -23.87 7.14
CA ARG A 212 -2.29 -25.23 7.68
C ARG A 212 -3.46 -25.28 8.66
N HIS A 213 -3.42 -24.42 9.67
CA HIS A 213 -4.46 -24.37 10.70
C HIS A 213 -5.86 -24.08 10.12
N VAL A 214 -5.92 -23.16 9.16
CA VAL A 214 -7.18 -22.80 8.49
C VAL A 214 -7.72 -23.97 7.65
N MET A 215 -6.87 -24.67 6.91
CA MET A 215 -7.30 -25.82 6.09
C MET A 215 -7.71 -27.02 6.97
N GLU A 216 -7.03 -27.26 8.10
CA GLU A 216 -7.45 -28.25 9.09
C GLU A 216 -8.83 -27.91 9.67
N THR A 217 -9.05 -26.63 10.02
CA THR A 217 -10.34 -26.14 10.52
C THR A 217 -11.45 -26.33 9.48
N LEU A 218 -11.17 -26.03 8.21
CA LEU A 218 -12.12 -26.24 7.11
C LEU A 218 -12.49 -27.72 6.96
N ILE A 219 -11.51 -28.62 6.98
CA ILE A 219 -11.76 -30.07 6.89
C ILE A 219 -12.58 -30.57 8.09
N GLY A 220 -12.32 -30.02 9.28
CA GLY A 220 -13.03 -30.33 10.52
C GLY A 220 -14.46 -29.80 10.59
N ASN A 221 -14.87 -28.92 9.66
CA ASN A 221 -16.20 -28.32 9.68
C ASN A 221 -17.30 -29.39 9.40
N PRO A 222 -18.32 -29.55 10.29
CA PRO A 222 -19.36 -30.55 10.11
C PRO A 222 -20.18 -30.42 8.82
N HIS A 223 -20.30 -29.21 8.26
CA HIS A 223 -21.01 -28.97 7.02
C HIS A 223 -20.19 -29.42 5.80
N VAL A 224 -18.86 -29.33 5.87
CA VAL A 224 -17.95 -29.87 4.85
C VAL A 224 -18.02 -31.39 4.77
N ALA A 225 -18.23 -32.07 5.89
CA ALA A 225 -18.39 -33.53 5.91
C ALA A 225 -19.63 -34.03 5.12
N ARG A 226 -20.58 -33.14 4.82
CA ARG A 226 -21.78 -33.45 4.02
C ARG A 226 -21.57 -33.26 2.52
N ASP A 227 -20.47 -32.63 2.11
CA ASP A 227 -20.11 -32.49 0.70
C ASP A 227 -19.46 -33.78 0.19
N ARG A 228 -20.12 -34.43 -0.78
CA ARG A 228 -19.68 -35.70 -1.40
C ARG A 228 -19.25 -36.75 -0.35
N PRO A 229 -20.14 -37.19 0.56
CA PRO A 229 -19.77 -38.12 1.63
C PRO A 229 -19.29 -39.48 1.10
N ASP A 230 -19.75 -39.86 -0.09
CA ASP A 230 -19.37 -41.06 -0.85
C ASP A 230 -18.02 -40.93 -1.56
N ALA A 231 -17.62 -39.71 -1.93
CA ALA A 231 -16.34 -39.41 -2.58
C ALA A 231 -15.70 -38.12 -2.00
N PRO A 232 -15.17 -38.16 -0.77
CA PRO A 232 -14.70 -36.95 -0.08
C PRO A 232 -13.61 -36.17 -0.83
N GLU A 233 -12.76 -36.88 -1.57
CA GLU A 233 -11.69 -36.29 -2.39
C GLU A 233 -12.22 -35.52 -3.61
N ALA A 234 -13.45 -35.81 -4.06
CA ALA A 234 -14.11 -35.06 -5.13
C ALA A 234 -14.83 -33.80 -4.62
N GLY A 235 -15.07 -33.71 -3.30
CA GLY A 235 -15.64 -32.54 -2.62
C GLY A 235 -14.56 -31.61 -2.06
N ILE A 236 -14.95 -30.68 -1.18
CA ILE A 236 -14.09 -29.66 -0.55
C ILE A 236 -12.88 -30.28 0.16
N ARG A 237 -13.05 -31.48 0.75
CA ARG A 237 -11.97 -32.18 1.49
C ARG A 237 -10.78 -32.54 0.59
N GLY A 238 -11.00 -32.78 -0.70
CA GLY A 238 -9.95 -33.03 -1.69
C GLY A 238 -8.93 -31.90 -1.82
N PRO A 239 -9.30 -30.73 -2.38
CA PRO A 239 -8.39 -29.60 -2.51
C PRO A 239 -7.85 -29.12 -1.16
N ALA A 240 -8.62 -29.25 -0.08
CA ALA A 240 -8.13 -28.93 1.25
C ALA A 240 -6.98 -29.85 1.71
N GLN A 241 -7.12 -31.16 1.51
CA GLN A 241 -6.05 -32.11 1.81
C GLN A 241 -4.83 -31.91 0.90
N PHE A 242 -5.05 -31.61 -0.39
CA PHE A 242 -3.95 -31.31 -1.30
C PHE A 242 -3.20 -30.04 -0.90
N ALA A 243 -3.91 -28.99 -0.47
CA ALA A 243 -3.29 -27.79 0.10
C ALA A 243 -2.41 -28.15 1.31
N LEU A 244 -2.93 -28.91 2.28
CA LEU A 244 -2.16 -29.35 3.44
C LEU A 244 -0.87 -30.08 3.07
N ASN A 245 -0.94 -31.00 2.11
CA ASN A 245 0.22 -31.76 1.65
C ASN A 245 1.32 -30.84 1.07
N TRP A 246 0.94 -29.79 0.34
CA TRP A 246 1.90 -28.82 -0.22
C TRP A 246 2.40 -27.82 0.82
N ILE A 247 1.55 -27.41 1.76
CA ILE A 247 1.93 -26.57 2.90
C ILE A 247 3.01 -27.27 3.73
N GLU A 248 2.83 -28.56 4.05
CA GLU A 248 3.81 -29.36 4.78
C GLU A 248 5.14 -29.49 4.03
N LYS A 249 5.11 -29.59 2.69
CA LYS A 249 6.33 -29.56 1.88
C LYS A 249 7.03 -28.20 1.97
N GLY A 250 6.27 -27.11 1.89
CA GLY A 250 6.80 -25.75 2.01
C GLY A 250 7.44 -25.49 3.38
N LEU A 251 6.81 -25.93 4.47
CA LEU A 251 7.36 -25.83 5.82
C LEU A 251 8.68 -26.59 5.97
N LYS A 252 8.76 -27.82 5.43
CA LYS A 252 10.01 -28.60 5.42
C LYS A 252 11.10 -27.94 4.59
N ALA A 253 10.76 -27.23 3.52
CA ALA A 253 11.73 -26.48 2.73
C ALA A 253 12.33 -25.32 3.55
N TRP A 254 11.48 -24.58 4.28
CA TRP A 254 11.93 -23.54 5.22
C TRP A 254 12.83 -24.08 6.33
N GLU A 255 12.50 -25.23 6.90
CA GLU A 255 13.31 -25.87 7.96
C GLU A 255 14.71 -26.26 7.47
N ARG A 256 14.85 -26.68 6.21
CA ARG A 256 16.14 -27.05 5.61
C ARG A 256 17.00 -25.86 5.20
N ALA A 257 16.36 -24.72 4.95
CA ALA A 257 17.05 -23.49 4.54
C ALA A 257 17.63 -22.71 5.73
N LYS A 258 17.25 -23.10 6.95
CA LYS A 258 17.76 -22.55 8.22
C LYS A 258 18.99 -23.31 8.70
#